data_AF-A0A495J3S7-F1
#
_entry.id   AF-A0A495J3S7-F1
#
_cell.length_a   1.000
_cell.length_b   1.000
_cell.length_c   1.000
_cell.angle_alpha   90.00
_cell.angle_beta   90.00
_cell.angle_gamma   90.00
#
_symmetry.space_group_name_H-M   'P 1'
#
loop_
_entity.id
_entity.type
_entity.pdbx_description
1 polymer ?
#
loop_
_entity_poly.entity_id
_entity_poly.type
_entity_poly.pdbx_seq_one_letter_code
_entity_poly.pdbx_strand_id
1 'polypeptide(L)'
;MILIDLNKPELDIIVTLTSDLPTQFIGVENPTYIMVLTNVFSHKVFEIPLANNISINQQRYDHYRIDTTTISTLETGFYSYEIYFISIQDSNLIETGTANVLGAGMQNNTIIFNEAGNSDFIVFNK
;
A
#
# COMPACT_ATOMS: atom_id res chain seq x y z
N MET A 1 0.54 5.73 6.50
CA MET A 1 0.33 4.44 7.19
C MET A 1 -0.71 3.67 6.41
N ILE A 2 -0.37 2.45 5.97
CA ILE A 2 -1.29 1.57 5.22
C ILE A 2 -2.06 0.69 6.20
N LEU A 3 -3.35 0.47 5.95
CA LEU A 3 -4.17 -0.46 6.72
C LEU A 3 -4.54 -1.65 5.84
N ILE A 4 -4.18 -2.84 6.30
CA ILE A 4 -4.44 -4.09 5.58
C ILE A 4 -5.50 -4.85 6.38
N ASP A 5 -6.73 -4.85 5.88
CA ASP A 5 -7.83 -5.58 6.50
C ASP A 5 -8.03 -6.92 5.80
N LEU A 6 -7.55 -8.01 6.43
CA LEU A 6 -7.65 -9.36 5.87
C LEU A 6 -9.09 -9.89 5.84
N ASN A 7 -10.07 -9.17 6.42
CA ASN A 7 -11.49 -9.53 6.33
C ASN A 7 -12.16 -9.04 5.04
N LYS A 8 -11.51 -8.13 4.31
CA LYS A 8 -12.02 -7.65 3.02
C LYS A 8 -11.41 -8.46 1.89
N PRO A 9 -12.16 -8.73 0.80
CA PRO A 9 -11.63 -9.48 -0.34
C PRO A 9 -10.59 -8.69 -1.15
N GLU A 10 -10.64 -7.36 -1.07
CA GLU A 10 -9.76 -6.46 -1.81
C GLU A 10 -9.20 -5.38 -0.90
N LEU A 11 -7.97 -4.97 -1.19
CA LEU A 11 -7.28 -3.84 -0.60
C LEU A 11 -6.96 -2.83 -1.69
N ASP A 12 -7.40 -1.60 -1.49
CA ASP A 12 -6.96 -0.46 -2.28
C ASP A 12 -5.74 0.18 -1.61
N ILE A 13 -4.64 0.30 -2.36
CA ILE A 13 -3.43 1.04 -1.97
C ILE A 13 -3.36 2.32 -2.80
N ILE A 14 -3.37 3.47 -2.11
CA ILE A 14 -3.30 4.79 -2.73
C ILE A 14 -2.03 5.49 -2.22
N VAL A 15 -1.14 5.84 -3.13
CA VAL A 15 0.21 6.37 -2.87
C VAL A 15 0.60 7.38 -3.97
N THR A 16 1.79 7.98 -3.92
CA THR A 16 2.27 9.00 -4.89
C THR A 16 3.61 8.61 -5.50
N LEU A 17 3.75 7.36 -5.94
CA LEU A 17 5.00 6.77 -6.41
C LEU A 17 5.51 7.41 -7.70
N THR A 18 4.63 7.65 -8.67
CA THR A 18 5.01 8.17 -9.98
C THR A 18 5.56 9.60 -9.88
N SER A 19 5.07 10.41 -8.95
CA SER A 19 5.62 11.76 -8.70
C SER A 19 6.98 11.75 -8.03
N ASP A 20 7.29 10.69 -7.30
CA ASP A 20 8.52 10.54 -6.51
C ASP A 20 9.61 9.75 -7.27
N LEU A 21 9.33 9.32 -8.51
CA LEU A 21 10.31 8.64 -9.35
C LEU A 21 11.51 9.56 -9.63
N PRO A 22 12.75 9.04 -9.45
CA PRO A 22 13.95 9.75 -9.86
C PRO A 22 13.87 10.19 -11.33
N THR A 23 14.44 11.35 -11.64
CA THR A 23 14.34 11.97 -12.97
C THR A 23 14.81 11.07 -14.10
N GLN A 24 15.75 10.15 -13.84
CA GLN A 24 16.22 9.15 -14.80
C GLN A 24 15.17 8.09 -15.20
N PHE A 25 14.04 8.00 -14.49
CA PHE A 25 12.96 7.05 -14.74
C PHE A 25 11.65 7.74 -15.17
N ILE A 26 11.66 9.07 -15.34
CA ILE A 26 10.51 9.81 -15.88
C ILE A 26 10.29 9.40 -17.33
N GLY A 27 9.10 8.85 -17.63
CA GLY A 27 8.71 8.43 -18.99
C GLY A 27 8.80 6.93 -19.26
N VAL A 28 9.06 6.09 -18.25
CA VAL A 28 8.90 4.64 -18.37
C VAL A 28 7.43 4.31 -18.59
N GLU A 29 7.10 3.71 -19.72
CA GLU A 29 5.76 3.18 -19.97
C GLU A 29 5.53 1.91 -19.13
N ASN A 30 4.44 1.89 -18.34
CA ASN A 30 4.06 0.79 -17.42
C ASN A 30 5.11 0.48 -16.34
N PRO A 31 5.38 1.43 -15.43
CA PRO A 31 6.30 1.17 -14.32
C PRO A 31 5.79 0.00 -13.47
N THR A 32 6.70 -0.89 -13.09
CA THR A 32 6.42 -2.05 -12.23
C THR A 32 6.92 -1.75 -10.83
N TYR A 33 6.10 -2.02 -9.82
CA TYR A 33 6.46 -1.79 -8.42
C TYR A 33 6.26 -3.05 -7.59
N ILE A 34 7.11 -3.22 -6.57
CA ILE A 34 6.96 -4.26 -5.55
C ILE A 34 6.94 -3.58 -4.19
N MET A 35 5.94 -3.91 -3.39
CA MET A 35 5.88 -3.55 -1.97
C MET A 35 6.45 -4.69 -1.14
N VAL A 36 7.41 -4.38 -0.28
CA VAL A 36 7.99 -5.31 0.69
C VAL A 36 7.47 -4.94 2.07
N LEU A 37 6.76 -5.87 2.71
CA LEU A 37 6.27 -5.74 4.07
C LEU A 37 7.17 -6.55 5.01
N THR A 38 7.70 -5.90 6.05
CA THR A 38 8.49 -6.56 7.09
C THR A 38 7.78 -6.44 8.44
N ASN A 39 7.42 -7.58 9.04
CA ASN A 39 6.80 -7.60 10.37
C ASN A 39 7.81 -7.08 11.40
N VAL A 40 7.41 -6.08 12.20
CA VAL A 40 8.32 -5.40 13.13
C VAL A 40 8.81 -6.32 14.26
N PHE A 41 8.01 -7.34 14.62
CA PHE A 41 8.33 -8.25 15.73
C PHE A 41 8.92 -9.57 15.26
N SER A 42 8.29 -10.21 14.27
CA SER A 42 8.73 -11.52 13.77
C SER A 42 9.81 -11.42 12.69
N HIS A 43 10.07 -10.22 12.16
CA HIS A 43 10.98 -9.95 11.04
C HIS A 43 10.68 -10.76 9.77
N LYS A 44 9.47 -11.33 9.66
CA LYS A 44 9.01 -12.00 8.44
C LYS A 44 8.81 -10.98 7.33
N VAL A 45 9.34 -11.30 6.15
CA VAL A 45 9.26 -10.49 4.95
C VAL A 45 8.19 -11.05 4.01
N PHE A 46 7.40 -10.18 3.41
CA PHE A 46 6.39 -10.51 2.43
C PHE A 46 6.46 -9.54 1.25
N GLU A 47 6.51 -10.06 0.03
CA GLU A 47 6.59 -9.25 -1.18
C GLU A 47 5.25 -9.26 -1.92
N ILE A 48 4.77 -8.08 -2.28
CA ILE A 48 3.51 -7.86 -2.97
C ILE A 48 3.80 -7.09 -4.26
N PRO A 49 3.70 -7.73 -5.43
CA PRO A 49 3.72 -7.02 -6.70
C PRO A 49 2.52 -6.06 -6.76
N LEU A 50 2.78 -4.78 -6.98
CA LEU A 50 1.74 -3.80 -7.26
C LEU A 50 1.45 -3.87 -8.76
N ALA A 51 0.22 -4.28 -9.09
CA ALA A 51 -0.23 -4.44 -10.47
C ALA A 51 -0.34 -3.09 -11.21
N ASN A 52 -1.11 -3.04 -12.30
CA ASN A 52 -1.30 -1.80 -13.05
C ASN A 52 -1.96 -0.71 -12.20
N ASN A 53 -1.43 0.51 -12.28
CA ASN A 53 -2.05 1.68 -11.69
C ASN A 53 -3.42 1.94 -12.35
N ILE A 54 -4.50 1.84 -11.56
CA ILE A 54 -5.89 2.06 -12.01
C ILE A 54 -6.38 3.49 -11.76
N SER A 55 -5.50 4.39 -11.29
CA SER A 55 -5.83 5.79 -11.06
C SER A 55 -6.26 6.48 -12.36
N ILE A 56 -7.39 7.18 -12.31
CA ILE A 56 -7.85 8.08 -13.38
C ILE A 56 -7.06 9.40 -13.42
N ASN A 57 -6.33 9.72 -12.34
CA ASN A 57 -5.56 10.94 -12.16
C ASN A 57 -4.11 10.61 -11.81
N GLN A 58 -3.42 9.88 -12.69
CA GLN A 58 -2.06 9.36 -12.46
C GLN A 58 -1.01 10.45 -12.14
N GLN A 59 -1.30 11.71 -12.45
CA GLN A 59 -0.42 12.85 -12.08
C GLN A 59 -0.51 13.24 -10.59
N ARG A 60 -1.53 12.75 -9.86
CA ARG A 60 -1.78 13.13 -8.46
C ARG A 60 -1.51 11.98 -7.50
N TYR A 61 -1.87 10.77 -7.89
CA TYR A 61 -1.72 9.58 -7.08
C TYR A 61 -1.75 8.33 -7.96
N ASP A 62 -1.11 7.30 -7.46
CA ASP A 62 -1.19 5.94 -7.95
C ASP A 62 -2.18 5.16 -7.09
N HIS A 63 -2.98 4.33 -7.75
CA HIS A 63 -3.97 3.48 -7.10
C HIS A 63 -3.79 2.06 -7.58
N TYR A 64 -3.55 1.16 -6.64
CA TYR A 64 -3.39 -0.27 -6.87
C TYR A 64 -4.47 -1.03 -6.12
N ARG A 65 -4.99 -2.07 -6.75
CA ARG A 65 -5.94 -3.00 -6.12
C ARG A 65 -5.29 -4.35 -5.95
N ILE A 66 -5.34 -4.88 -4.73
CA ILE A 66 -4.74 -6.15 -4.34
C ILE A 66 -5.84 -7.08 -3.83
N ASP A 67 -5.87 -8.29 -4.35
CA ASP A 67 -6.70 -9.37 -3.82
C ASP A 67 -6.08 -9.87 -2.50
N THR A 68 -6.82 -9.78 -1.41
CA THR A 68 -6.30 -10.11 -0.08
C THR A 68 -6.02 -11.59 0.10
N THR A 69 -6.55 -12.47 -0.75
CA THR A 69 -6.20 -13.89 -0.74
C THR A 69 -4.71 -14.11 -0.99
N THR A 70 -4.08 -13.24 -1.80
CA THR A 70 -2.63 -13.30 -2.09
C THR A 70 -1.76 -12.96 -0.89
N ILE A 71 -2.31 -12.25 0.11
CA ILE A 71 -1.62 -11.81 1.33
C ILE A 71 -2.24 -12.41 2.59
N SER A 72 -3.06 -13.46 2.44
CA SER A 72 -3.83 -14.09 3.52
C SER A 72 -2.97 -14.73 4.61
N THR A 73 -1.69 -14.97 4.33
CA THR A 73 -0.72 -15.51 5.28
C THR A 73 -0.05 -14.45 6.15
N LEU A 74 -0.35 -13.16 5.95
CA LEU A 74 0.17 -12.10 6.81
C LEU A 74 -0.32 -12.29 8.25
N GLU A 75 0.61 -12.14 9.19
CA GLU A 75 0.30 -12.13 10.61
C GLU A 75 -0.35 -10.79 10.98
N THR A 76 -1.26 -10.81 11.95
CA THR A 76 -1.78 -9.56 12.51
C THR A 76 -0.66 -8.79 13.21
N GLY A 77 -0.61 -7.48 13.01
CA GLY A 77 0.33 -6.61 13.72
C GLY A 77 0.92 -5.51 12.86
N PHE A 78 1.99 -4.91 13.37
CA PHE A 78 2.68 -3.78 12.75
C PHE A 78 3.78 -4.24 11.81
N TYR A 79 3.84 -3.57 10.66
CA TYR A 79 4.82 -3.80 9.59
C TYR A 79 5.49 -2.48 9.24
N SER A 80 6.76 -2.52 8.86
CA SER A 80 7.34 -1.52 7.96
C SER A 80 7.04 -1.92 6.52
N TYR A 81 6.83 -0.95 5.65
CA TYR A 81 6.76 -1.19 4.22
C TYR A 81 7.82 -0.38 3.48
N GLU A 82 8.27 -0.95 2.38
CA GLU A 82 9.18 -0.35 1.42
C GLU A 82 8.60 -0.61 0.03
N ILE A 83 8.57 0.39 -0.85
CA ILE A 83 8.12 0.23 -2.23
C ILE A 83 9.29 0.47 -3.15
N TYR A 84 9.57 -0.53 -3.98
CA TYR A 84 10.62 -0.49 -4.97
C TYR A 84 10.03 -0.33 -6.36
N PHE A 85 10.64 0.55 -7.16
CA PHE A 85 10.48 0.58 -8.60
C PHE A 85 11.41 -0.46 -9.23
N ILE A 86 10.85 -1.35 -10.05
CA ILE A 86 11.59 -2.41 -10.73
C ILE A 86 11.87 -1.98 -12.16
N SER A 87 13.15 -1.83 -12.50
CA SER A 87 13.63 -1.63 -13.86
C SER A 87 14.24 -2.91 -14.41
N ILE A 88 14.58 -2.93 -15.70
CA ILE A 88 15.22 -4.09 -16.37
C ILE A 88 16.56 -4.45 -15.70
N GLN A 89 17.24 -3.50 -15.07
CA GLN A 89 18.62 -3.65 -14.60
C GLN A 89 18.75 -3.57 -13.08
N ASP A 90 17.80 -2.93 -12.38
CA ASP A 90 17.91 -2.66 -10.95
C ASP A 90 16.55 -2.40 -10.27
N SER A 91 16.50 -2.50 -8.95
CA SER A 91 15.38 -2.12 -8.08
C SER A 91 15.73 -0.86 -7.28
N ASN A 92 14.91 0.17 -7.36
CA ASN A 92 15.15 1.44 -6.66
C ASN A 92 14.10 1.65 -5.57
N LEU A 93 14.51 1.91 -4.33
CA LEU A 93 13.59 2.26 -3.25
C LEU A 93 12.98 3.64 -3.51
N ILE A 94 11.64 3.73 -3.54
CA ILE A 94 10.90 4.97 -3.84
C ILE A 94 10.13 5.47 -2.63
N GLU A 95 9.56 4.56 -1.83
CA GLU A 95 8.74 4.94 -0.68
C GLU A 95 9.02 4.02 0.51
N THR A 96 8.94 4.58 1.71
CA THR A 96 8.93 3.80 2.95
C THR A 96 7.82 4.28 3.88
N GLY A 97 7.34 3.40 4.74
CA GLY A 97 6.39 3.77 5.75
C GLY A 97 6.03 2.62 6.68
N THR A 98 4.87 2.74 7.30
CA THR A 98 4.33 1.73 8.23
C THR A 98 2.98 1.21 7.76
N ALA A 99 2.73 -0.06 8.02
CA ALA A 99 1.45 -0.70 7.78
C ALA A 99 0.96 -1.41 9.06
N ASN A 100 -0.35 -1.52 9.20
CA ASN A 100 -0.97 -2.31 10.26
C ASN A 100 -1.92 -3.34 9.63
N VAL A 101 -1.64 -4.61 9.88
CA VAL A 101 -2.42 -5.75 9.40
C VAL A 101 -3.43 -6.13 10.46
N LEU A 102 -4.71 -6.04 10.11
CA LEU A 102 -5.83 -6.40 10.94
C LEU A 102 -6.24 -7.85 10.62
N GLY A 103 -6.23 -8.68 11.65
CA GLY A 103 -6.56 -10.10 11.55
C GLY A 103 -8.02 -10.38 11.24
N ALA A 104 -8.26 -11.60 10.78
CA ALA A 104 -9.59 -12.13 10.59
C ALA A 104 -10.35 -12.14 11.94
N GLY A 105 -11.47 -11.44 12.02
CA GLY A 105 -12.33 -11.39 13.22
C GLY A 105 -12.01 -10.30 14.25
N MET A 106 -11.03 -9.41 14.01
CA MET A 106 -10.95 -8.17 14.78
C MET A 106 -12.03 -7.20 14.27
N GLN A 107 -13.06 -6.94 15.09
CA GLN A 107 -13.99 -5.86 14.79
C GLN A 107 -13.21 -4.54 14.79
N ASN A 108 -13.08 -3.93 13.62
CA ASN A 108 -12.77 -2.53 13.51
C ASN A 108 -13.89 -1.77 14.24
N ASN A 109 -13.64 -1.35 15.48
CA ASN A 109 -14.42 -0.28 16.09
C ASN A 109 -14.03 1.00 15.34
N THR A 110 -14.52 1.12 14.11
CA THR A 110 -14.44 2.35 13.35
C THR A 110 -15.18 3.40 14.15
N ILE A 111 -14.44 4.36 14.69
CA ILE A 111 -15.05 5.61 15.13
C ILE A 111 -15.46 6.32 13.85
N ILE A 112 -16.70 6.10 13.42
CA ILE A 112 -17.29 6.83 12.31
C ILE A 112 -17.49 8.26 12.80
N PHE A 113 -16.59 9.16 12.38
CA PHE A 113 -16.88 10.59 12.43
C PHE A 113 -17.95 10.86 11.37
N ASN A 114 -19.20 11.00 11.82
CA ASN A 114 -20.26 11.58 10.99
C ASN A 114 -19.98 13.09 10.85
N GLU A 115 -18.93 13.46 10.10
CA GLU A 115 -18.87 14.79 9.54
C GLU A 115 -19.58 14.77 8.20
N ALA A 116 -20.80 15.32 8.22
CA ALA A 116 -21.56 15.63 7.02
C ALA A 116 -20.77 16.66 6.21
N GLY A 117 -19.92 16.20 5.28
CA GLY A 117 -19.21 17.09 4.37
C GLY A 117 -17.93 16.51 3.79
N ASN A 118 -18.07 15.68 2.74
CA ASN A 118 -17.17 15.70 1.58
C ASN A 118 -15.66 15.45 1.82
N SER A 119 -15.30 14.37 2.52
CA SER A 119 -13.96 13.81 2.39
C SER A 119 -14.02 12.28 2.29
N ASP A 120 -13.66 11.75 1.12
CA ASP A 120 -13.47 10.32 0.84
C ASP A 120 -12.25 9.73 1.58
N PHE A 121 -11.83 10.31 2.71
CA PHE A 121 -10.60 9.96 3.39
C PHE A 121 -10.81 9.78 4.89
N ILE A 122 -10.31 8.66 5.40
CA ILE A 122 -10.23 8.37 6.83
C ILE A 122 -8.85 8.84 7.31
N VAL A 123 -8.83 9.75 8.28
CA VAL A 123 -7.60 10.23 8.93
C VAL A 123 -7.43 9.51 10.28
N PHE A 124 -6.26 8.90 10.50
CA PHE A 124 -5.88 8.38 11.82
C PHE A 124 -5.03 9.43 12.54
N ASN A 125 -5.49 9.88 13.71
CA ASN A 125 -4.68 10.70 14.61
C ASN A 125 -3.77 9.80 15.47
N LYS A 126 -2.55 10.30 15.70
CA LYS A 126 -1.54 9.70 16.59
C LYS A 126 -2.02 9.60 18.03
#